data_AF-A0A1A6HU71-F1
#
_entry.id   AF-A0A1A6HU71-F1
#
_cell.length_a   1.000
_cell.length_b   1.000
_cell.length_c   1.000
_cell.angle_alpha   90.00
_cell.angle_beta   90.00
_cell.angle_gamma   90.00
#
_symmetry.space_group_name_H-M   'P 1'
#
loop_
_entity.id
_entity.type
_entity.pdbx_description
1 polymer ?
#
loop_
_entity_poly.entity_id
_entity_poly.type
_entity_poly.pdbx_seq_one_letter_code
_entity_poly.pdbx_strand_id
1 'polypeptide(L)'
;LIATISGCKTTTSAVMVHCLRQKTENELLEIALKLVRVSILNPFDLDENGDPKEDNTSLYTVIDGVLLPKTPEEILAEKSFNTVPYMVGINKQENPNGKGLPHWPEYDQKEGYLQIGATTQQGHRLKGEEVAFWTELLAKKRPHPEHGEL
;
A
#
# COMPACT_ATOMS: atom_id res chain seq x y z
N LEU A 1 -13.71 -19.91 -0.17
CA LEU A 1 -13.65 -19.71 1.30
C LEU A 1 -14.86 -18.94 1.85
N ILE A 2 -15.06 -17.68 1.46
CA ILE A 2 -16.14 -16.82 2.02
C ILE A 2 -17.53 -17.45 1.88
N ALA A 3 -17.90 -17.90 0.68
CA ALA A 3 -19.18 -18.57 0.44
C ALA A 3 -19.34 -19.86 1.27
N THR A 4 -18.25 -20.58 1.54
CA THR A 4 -18.27 -21.79 2.38
C THR A 4 -18.53 -21.42 3.85
N ILE A 5 -17.83 -20.41 4.38
CA ILE A 5 -17.99 -19.93 5.76
C ILE A 5 -19.39 -19.34 5.99
N SER A 6 -19.97 -18.71 4.96
CA SER A 6 -21.31 -18.15 5.01
C SER A 6 -22.44 -19.18 4.86
N GLY A 7 -22.10 -20.46 4.67
CA GLY A 7 -23.07 -21.54 4.40
C GLY A 7 -23.73 -21.44 3.02
N CYS A 8 -23.14 -20.70 2.09
CA CYS A 8 -23.62 -20.59 0.72
C CYS A 8 -23.12 -21.77 -0.14
N LYS A 9 -23.95 -22.20 -1.10
CA LYS A 9 -23.55 -23.21 -2.09
C LYS A 9 -22.46 -22.63 -3.00
N THR A 10 -21.39 -23.39 -3.21
CA THR A 10 -20.25 -23.02 -4.06
C THR A 10 -20.35 -23.57 -5.49
N THR A 11 -21.58 -23.73 -6.01
CA THR A 11 -21.83 -24.38 -7.31
C THR A 11 -21.36 -23.51 -8.48
N THR A 12 -21.69 -22.23 -8.47
CA THR A 12 -21.25 -21.25 -9.48
C THR A 12 -21.03 -19.89 -8.82
N SER A 13 -20.24 -19.01 -9.45
CA SER A 13 -20.02 -17.65 -8.95
C SER A 13 -21.33 -16.87 -8.80
N ALA A 14 -22.27 -17.04 -9.72
CA ALA A 14 -23.59 -16.39 -9.64
C ALA A 14 -24.40 -16.88 -8.43
N VAL A 15 -24.39 -18.19 -8.13
CA VAL A 15 -25.07 -18.77 -6.97
C VAL A 15 -24.45 -18.27 -5.67
N MET A 16 -23.11 -18.20 -5.60
CA MET A 16 -22.40 -17.68 -4.45
C MET A 16 -22.77 -16.22 -4.17
N VAL A 17 -22.67 -15.36 -5.19
CA VAL A 17 -22.98 -13.92 -5.06
C VAL A 17 -24.45 -13.70 -4.73
N HIS A 18 -25.36 -14.44 -5.36
CA HIS A 18 -26.78 -14.34 -5.07
C HIS A 18 -27.08 -14.68 -3.60
N CYS A 19 -26.53 -15.77 -3.08
CA CYS A 19 -26.69 -16.16 -1.68
C CYS A 19 -26.12 -15.12 -0.71
N LEU A 20 -24.90 -14.61 -0.99
CA LEU A 20 -24.26 -13.61 -0.15
C LEU A 20 -25.05 -12.30 -0.08
N ARG A 21 -25.71 -11.90 -1.18
CA ARG A 21 -26.59 -10.72 -1.21
C ARG A 21 -27.87 -10.86 -0.38
N GLN A 22 -28.27 -12.08 -0.01
CA GLN A 22 -29.43 -12.34 0.85
C GLN A 22 -29.07 -12.37 2.34
N LYS A 23 -27.79 -12.19 2.69
CA LYS A 23 -27.33 -12.15 4.08
C LYS A 23 -27.65 -10.80 4.71
N THR A 24 -28.03 -10.84 5.98
CA THR A 24 -28.16 -9.64 6.81
C THR A 24 -26.79 -9.05 7.14
N GLU A 25 -26.75 -7.77 7.51
CA GLU A 25 -25.52 -7.09 7.93
C GLU A 25 -24.82 -7.83 9.09
N ASN A 26 -25.60 -8.28 10.09
CA ASN A 26 -25.07 -9.04 11.21
C ASN A 26 -24.45 -10.37 10.77
N GLU A 27 -25.08 -11.10 9.85
CA GLU A 27 -24.49 -12.33 9.30
C GLU A 27 -23.17 -12.04 8.55
N LEU A 28 -23.13 -10.96 7.77
CA LEU A 28 -21.92 -10.55 7.05
C LEU A 28 -20.80 -10.13 8.01
N LEU A 29 -21.13 -9.44 9.10
CA LEU A 29 -20.17 -9.07 10.14
C LEU A 29 -19.59 -10.30 10.84
N GLU A 30 -20.44 -11.27 11.19
CA GLU A 30 -19.99 -12.55 11.76
C GLU A 30 -19.08 -13.32 10.80
N ILE A 31 -19.38 -13.30 9.50
CA ILE A 31 -18.52 -13.91 8.47
C ILE A 31 -17.17 -13.19 8.40
N ALA A 32 -17.16 -11.85 8.41
CA ALA A 32 -15.92 -11.06 8.39
C ALA A 32 -15.07 -11.31 9.64
N LEU A 33 -15.68 -11.35 10.83
CA LEU A 33 -14.99 -11.68 12.08
C LEU A 33 -14.41 -13.10 12.07
N LYS A 34 -15.13 -14.07 11.49
CA LYS A 34 -14.63 -15.44 11.33
C LYS A 34 -13.43 -15.50 10.38
N LEU A 35 -13.45 -14.75 9.28
CA LEU A 35 -12.31 -14.65 8.36
C LEU A 35 -11.10 -14.05 9.08
N VAL A 36 -11.27 -12.90 9.73
CA VAL A 36 -10.19 -12.25 10.51
C VAL A 36 -9.64 -13.19 11.58
N ARG A 37 -10.50 -13.95 12.26
CA ARG A 37 -10.08 -14.94 13.25
C ARG A 37 -9.24 -16.07 12.64
N VAL A 38 -9.59 -16.55 11.44
CA VAL A 38 -8.78 -17.55 10.71
C VAL A 38 -7.41 -16.98 10.35
N SER A 39 -7.35 -15.72 9.86
CA SER A 39 -6.08 -15.06 9.52
C SER A 39 -5.18 -14.77 10.73
N ILE A 40 -5.74 -14.30 11.85
CA ILE A 40 -4.96 -13.85 13.03
C ILE A 40 -4.58 -15.02 13.95
N LEU A 41 -5.40 -16.07 14.06
CA LEU A 41 -5.10 -17.23 14.92
C LEU A 41 -4.22 -18.28 14.26
N ASN A 42 -4.01 -18.22 12.94
CA ASN A 42 -3.07 -19.06 12.20
C ASN A 42 -1.90 -18.26 11.59
N PRO A 43 -1.20 -17.38 12.35
CA PRO A 43 -0.16 -16.49 11.79
C PRO A 43 1.12 -17.23 11.35
N PHE A 44 1.18 -18.55 11.54
CA PHE A 44 2.27 -19.46 11.14
C PHE A 44 1.70 -20.75 10.53
N ASP A 45 0.72 -20.64 9.63
CA ASP A 45 0.39 -21.74 8.73
C ASP A 45 1.52 -21.85 7.69
N LEU A 46 2.71 -22.28 8.14
CA LEU A 46 3.76 -22.70 7.23
C LEU A 46 3.29 -24.00 6.59
N ASP A 47 3.50 -24.16 5.30
CA ASP A 47 3.36 -25.46 4.68
C ASP A 47 4.42 -26.43 5.24
N GLU A 48 4.37 -27.71 4.84
CA GLU A 48 5.35 -28.71 5.30
C GLU A 48 6.80 -28.34 4.92
N ASN A 49 7.01 -27.36 4.04
CA ASN A 49 8.29 -26.85 3.59
C ASN A 49 8.76 -25.61 4.37
N GLY A 50 7.95 -25.09 5.30
CA GLY A 50 8.27 -23.86 6.02
C GLY A 50 7.94 -22.59 5.24
N ASP A 51 7.23 -22.68 4.12
CA ASP A 51 6.77 -21.54 3.34
C ASP A 51 5.44 -21.01 3.90
N PRO A 52 5.22 -19.68 3.96
CA PRO A 52 3.92 -19.14 4.34
C PRO A 52 2.84 -19.70 3.41
N LYS A 53 1.85 -20.43 3.94
CA LYS A 53 0.66 -20.80 3.16
C LYS A 53 0.02 -19.55 2.60
N GLU A 54 -0.51 -19.70 1.39
CA GLU A 54 -1.28 -18.69 0.70
C GLU A 54 -2.40 -18.16 1.62
N ASP A 55 -2.31 -16.89 2.03
CA ASP A 55 -3.36 -16.23 2.80
C ASP A 55 -4.59 -16.04 1.90
N ASN A 56 -5.43 -17.07 1.89
CA ASN A 56 -6.68 -17.12 1.14
C ASN A 56 -7.85 -16.41 1.86
N THR A 57 -7.56 -15.73 2.97
CA THR A 57 -8.56 -15.22 3.91
C THR A 57 -8.69 -13.70 3.84
N SER A 58 -7.64 -13.01 3.42
CA SER A 58 -7.65 -11.55 3.23
C SER A 58 -8.26 -11.13 1.88
N LEU A 59 -9.13 -10.11 1.92
CA LEU A 59 -9.71 -9.49 0.72
C LEU A 59 -8.74 -8.43 0.18
N TYR A 60 -7.98 -8.81 -0.84
CA TYR A 60 -7.04 -7.91 -1.50
C TYR A 60 -7.61 -7.28 -2.77
N THR A 61 -6.92 -6.26 -3.27
CA THR A 61 -7.12 -5.70 -4.61
C THR A 61 -6.92 -6.79 -5.67
N VAL A 62 -7.81 -6.81 -6.67
CA VAL A 62 -7.77 -7.75 -7.79
C VAL A 62 -7.62 -7.00 -9.12
N ILE A 63 -7.04 -7.67 -10.11
CA ILE A 63 -6.97 -7.17 -11.48
C ILE A 63 -8.34 -7.43 -12.13
N ASP A 64 -9.17 -6.40 -12.18
CA ASP A 64 -10.57 -6.48 -12.64
C ASP A 64 -10.75 -6.14 -14.12
N GLY A 65 -9.69 -5.65 -14.79
CA GLY A 65 -9.76 -5.20 -16.19
C GLY A 65 -10.44 -3.84 -16.37
N VAL A 66 -10.93 -3.22 -15.29
CA VAL A 66 -11.70 -1.97 -15.32
C VAL A 66 -10.96 -0.87 -14.56
N LEU A 67 -10.78 -1.03 -13.24
CA LEU A 67 -9.96 -0.14 -12.44
C LEU A 67 -8.48 -0.48 -12.59
N LEU A 68 -8.14 -1.76 -12.47
CA LEU A 68 -6.80 -2.29 -12.65
C LEU A 68 -6.77 -3.16 -13.90
N PRO A 69 -6.31 -2.62 -15.05
CA PRO A 69 -6.27 -3.39 -16.29
C PRO A 69 -5.18 -4.47 -16.32
N LYS A 70 -4.15 -4.33 -15.48
CA LYS A 70 -2.91 -5.13 -15.44
C LYS A 70 -2.34 -5.16 -14.02
N THR A 71 -1.26 -5.92 -13.80
CA THR A 71 -0.59 -5.88 -12.50
C THR A 71 0.04 -4.50 -12.24
N PRO A 72 0.20 -4.06 -10.97
CA PRO A 72 0.91 -2.82 -10.66
C PRO A 72 2.33 -2.76 -11.24
N GLU A 73 3.04 -3.89 -11.30
CA GLU A 73 4.40 -3.97 -11.85
C GLU A 73 4.42 -3.69 -13.35
N GLU A 74 3.47 -4.24 -14.11
CA GLU A 74 3.32 -3.96 -15.54
C GLU A 74 2.94 -2.49 -15.78
N ILE A 75 2.00 -1.96 -14.98
CA ILE A 75 1.58 -0.54 -15.06
C ILE A 75 2.77 0.39 -14.79
N LEU A 76 3.61 0.07 -13.80
CA LEU A 76 4.80 0.84 -13.46
C LEU A 76 5.88 0.75 -14.56
N ALA A 77 6.11 -0.45 -15.11
CA ALA A 77 7.09 -0.68 -16.17
C ALA A 77 6.70 0.04 -17.48
N GLU A 78 5.43 -0.02 -17.85
CA GLU A 78 4.88 0.65 -19.05
C GLU A 78 4.67 2.15 -18.85
N LYS A 79 4.75 2.65 -17.61
CA LYS A 79 4.37 4.01 -17.21
C LYS A 79 2.94 4.36 -17.61
N SER A 80 2.04 3.38 -17.56
CA SER A 80 0.64 3.53 -18.00
C SER A 80 -0.25 4.08 -16.88
N PHE A 81 0.16 5.20 -16.28
CA PHE A 81 -0.55 5.85 -15.19
C PHE A 81 -0.39 7.37 -15.26
N ASN A 82 -1.30 8.10 -14.62
CA ASN A 82 -1.22 9.56 -14.58
C ASN A 82 -0.03 9.99 -13.73
N THR A 83 0.96 10.64 -14.37
CA THR A 83 2.12 11.17 -13.66
C THR A 83 1.74 12.49 -12.98
N VAL A 84 1.78 12.50 -11.66
CA VAL A 84 1.58 13.68 -10.81
C VAL A 84 2.69 13.75 -9.77
N PRO A 85 3.04 14.93 -9.23
CA PRO A 85 3.97 15.02 -8.11
C PRO A 85 3.43 14.19 -6.93
N TYR A 86 4.20 13.20 -6.49
CA TYR A 86 3.81 12.31 -5.40
C TYR A 86 4.96 12.16 -4.39
N MET A 87 4.61 12.06 -3.12
CA MET A 87 5.55 11.83 -2.01
C MET A 87 5.11 10.55 -1.29
N VAL A 88 6.05 9.61 -1.09
CA VAL A 88 5.86 8.42 -0.25
C VAL A 88 6.94 8.38 0.81
N GLY A 89 6.53 8.08 2.04
CA GLY A 89 7.39 7.86 3.19
C GLY A 89 6.90 6.64 3.96
N ILE A 90 7.78 6.06 4.75
CA ILE A 90 7.54 4.86 5.58
C ILE A 90 7.94 5.20 7.02
N ASN A 91 7.24 4.66 8.01
CA ASN A 91 7.55 4.92 9.41
C ASN A 91 8.73 4.07 9.89
N LYS A 92 9.49 4.58 10.87
CA LYS A 92 10.66 3.88 11.44
C LYS A 92 10.35 2.48 11.98
N GLN A 93 9.12 2.24 12.43
CA GLN A 93 8.68 0.97 13.02
C GLN A 93 7.99 0.04 12.01
N GLU A 94 7.93 0.44 10.74
CA GLU A 94 7.49 -0.42 9.64
C GLU A 94 8.70 -1.10 8.97
N ASN A 95 8.47 -2.21 8.28
CA ASN A 95 9.51 -2.88 7.49
C ASN A 95 9.06 -3.02 6.02
N PRO A 96 9.57 -2.18 5.11
CA PRO A 96 9.23 -2.25 3.70
C PRO A 96 10.04 -3.30 2.91
N ASN A 97 11.01 -3.97 3.56
CA ASN A 97 11.95 -4.92 2.93
C ASN A 97 11.41 -6.35 2.91
N GLY A 98 10.26 -6.54 2.25
CA GLY A 98 9.68 -7.87 2.02
C GLY A 98 10.42 -8.69 0.95
N LYS A 99 10.21 -10.02 0.98
CA LYS A 99 10.74 -10.93 -0.05
C LYS A 99 10.24 -10.52 -1.44
N GLY A 100 11.15 -10.35 -2.40
CA GLY A 100 10.81 -9.98 -3.78
C GLY A 100 10.54 -8.48 -4.00
N LEU A 101 10.61 -7.64 -2.96
CA LEU A 101 10.46 -6.20 -3.07
C LEU A 101 11.82 -5.49 -3.22
N PRO A 102 11.86 -4.28 -3.81
CA PRO A 102 13.05 -3.45 -3.81
C PRO A 102 13.54 -3.16 -2.39
N HIS A 103 14.85 -3.22 -2.16
CA HIS A 103 15.45 -2.91 -0.87
C HIS A 103 15.39 -1.40 -0.60
N TRP A 104 14.75 -1.03 0.50
CA TRP A 104 14.70 0.31 1.07
C TRP A 104 15.87 0.51 2.04
N PRO A 105 16.62 1.62 1.92
CA PRO A 105 17.68 1.95 2.86
C PRO A 105 17.11 2.24 4.25
N GLU A 106 17.91 1.96 5.29
CA GLU A 106 17.57 2.33 6.66
C GLU A 106 17.53 3.85 6.81
N TYR A 107 16.59 4.36 7.61
CA TYR A 107 16.55 5.78 7.95
C TYR A 107 17.65 6.11 8.96
N ASP A 108 18.81 6.52 8.46
CA ASP A 108 19.99 6.92 9.22
C ASP A 108 20.46 8.33 8.81
N GLN A 109 21.64 8.74 9.32
CA GLN A 109 22.23 10.05 9.02
C GLN A 109 22.65 10.23 7.55
N LYS A 110 22.62 9.18 6.74
CA LYS A 110 22.93 9.27 5.30
C LYS A 110 21.71 9.65 4.48
N GLU A 111 20.52 9.70 5.10
CA GLU A 111 19.26 10.09 4.47
C GLU A 111 19.03 9.33 3.16
N GLY A 112 19.21 8.01 3.21
CA GLY A 112 18.94 7.13 2.08
C GLY A 112 17.47 7.19 1.68
N TYR A 113 17.19 7.18 0.39
CA TYR A 113 15.83 7.14 -0.15
C TYR A 113 15.76 6.25 -1.39
N LEU A 114 14.54 5.84 -1.72
CA LEU A 114 14.27 5.07 -2.93
C LEU A 114 13.57 5.98 -3.95
N GLN A 115 14.23 6.24 -5.08
CA GLN A 115 13.61 6.90 -6.22
C GLN A 115 12.76 5.87 -6.96
N ILE A 116 11.45 6.07 -6.95
CA ILE A 116 10.50 5.23 -7.66
C ILE A 116 10.25 5.85 -9.04
N GLY A 117 10.48 5.05 -10.08
CA GLY A 117 10.24 5.37 -11.48
C GLY A 117 10.24 4.08 -12.29
N ALA A 118 10.36 4.15 -13.63
CA ALA A 118 10.52 2.93 -14.43
C ALA A 118 11.78 2.12 -14.09
N THR A 119 12.75 2.75 -13.44
CA THR A 119 13.85 2.06 -12.77
C THR A 119 13.90 2.56 -11.35
N THR A 120 13.69 1.64 -10.40
CA THR A 120 13.85 1.92 -8.99
C THR A 120 15.34 2.04 -8.67
N GLN A 121 15.75 3.15 -8.07
CA GLN A 121 17.16 3.41 -7.74
C GLN A 121 17.27 3.94 -6.31
N GLN A 122 18.31 3.54 -5.58
CA GLN A 122 18.62 4.14 -4.30
C GLN A 122 19.40 5.45 -4.51
N GLY A 123 19.02 6.48 -3.78
CA GLY A 123 19.74 7.74 -3.68
C GLY A 123 20.04 8.08 -2.22
N HIS A 124 20.80 9.15 -2.01
CA HIS A 124 21.13 9.66 -0.68
C HIS A 124 20.92 11.16 -0.64
N ARG A 125 20.53 11.70 0.52
CA ARG A 125 20.49 13.14 0.81
C ARG A 125 19.61 13.91 -0.17
N LEU A 126 18.31 13.61 -0.20
CA LEU A 126 17.37 14.35 -1.05
C LEU A 126 17.42 15.84 -0.72
N LYS A 127 17.94 16.60 -1.69
CA LYS A 127 17.59 18.01 -1.87
C LYS A 127 17.97 18.92 -0.69
N GLY A 128 19.02 18.61 0.08
CA GLY A 128 19.51 19.54 1.11
C GLY A 128 19.79 20.94 0.55
N GLU A 129 20.40 21.01 -0.63
CA GLU A 129 20.65 22.28 -1.34
C GLU A 129 19.36 22.93 -1.87
N GLU A 130 18.42 22.15 -2.39
CA GLU A 130 17.15 22.68 -2.90
C GLU A 130 16.22 23.14 -1.76
N VAL A 131 16.16 22.43 -0.64
CA VAL A 131 15.45 22.83 0.59
C VAL A 131 16.08 24.08 1.18
N ALA A 132 17.42 24.16 1.23
CA ALA A 132 18.13 25.36 1.66
C ALA A 132 17.80 26.54 0.74
N PHE A 133 17.84 26.34 -0.58
CA PHE A 133 17.48 27.34 -1.58
C PHE A 133 16.04 27.86 -1.42
N TRP A 134 15.05 26.96 -1.30
CA TRP A 134 13.65 27.37 -1.12
C TRP A 134 13.42 28.05 0.22
N THR A 135 14.10 27.60 1.29
CA THR A 135 14.02 28.23 2.61
C THR A 135 14.60 29.64 2.58
N GLU A 136 15.73 29.86 1.88
CA GLU A 136 16.31 31.18 1.68
C GLU A 136 15.40 32.08 0.82
N LEU A 137 14.86 31.55 -0.27
CA LEU A 137 13.94 32.28 -1.16
C LEU A 137 12.66 32.72 -0.43
N LEU A 138 12.09 31.85 0.41
CA LEU A 138 10.92 32.16 1.24
C LEU A 138 11.26 33.18 2.33
N ALA A 139 12.45 33.11 2.94
CA ALA A 139 12.90 34.10 3.92
C ALA A 139 13.07 35.51 3.31
N LYS A 140 13.54 35.60 2.05
CA LYS A 140 13.68 36.85 1.30
C LYS A 140 12.34 37.44 0.81
N LYS A 141 11.28 36.64 0.69
CA LYS A 141 9.95 37.09 0.26
C LYS A 141 9.07 37.66 1.38
N ARG A 142 9.50 37.63 2.64
CA ARG A 142 8.75 38.30 3.72
C ARG A 142 8.77 39.82 3.48
N PRO A 143 7.61 40.49 3.34
CA PRO A 143 7.59 41.94 3.26
C PRO A 143 8.20 42.49 4.56
N HIS A 144 9.11 43.45 4.41
CA HIS A 144 9.62 44.22 5.54
C HIS A 144 8.41 44.88 6.24
N PRO A 145 8.24 44.74 7.57
CA PRO A 145 7.31 45.61 8.27
C PRO A 145 7.90 47.03 8.16
N GLU A 146 7.29 47.86 7.32
CA GLU A 146 7.53 49.30 7.37
C GLU A 146 7.18 49.76 8.78
N HIS A 147 8.22 50.09 9.55
CA HIS A 147 8.06 50.82 10.79
C HIS A 147 7.64 52.24 10.39
N GLY A 148 6.33 52.48 10.33
CA GLY A 148 5.77 53.82 10.42
C GLY A 148 5.83 54.26 11.86
N GLU A 149 6.81 55.11 12.20
CA GLU A 149 6.78 55.91 13.41
C GLU A 149 5.62 56.92 13.34
N LEU A 150 4.74 56.90 14.34
CA LEU A 150 3.97 58.05 14.84
C LEU A 150 3.68 57.83 16.33
#